data_AF-A0A4Q3UVM0-F1
#
_entry.id   AF-A0A4Q3UVM0-F1
#
_cell.length_a   1.000
_cell.length_b   1.000
_cell.length_c   1.000
_cell.angle_alpha   90.00
_cell.angle_beta   90.00
_cell.angle_gamma   90.00
#
_symmetry.space_group_name_H-M   'P 1'
#
loop_
_entity.id
_entity.type
_entity.pdbx_description
1 polymer ?
#
loop_
_entity_poly.entity_id
_entity_poly.type
_entity_poly.pdbx_seq_one_letter_code
_entity_poly.pdbx_strand_id
1 'polypeptide(L)'
;DYGLFDMIANVWEWTGDWFALPQAAHKKKPSACCTLDNPRGARKGASFDPAMRGLKIGRKVLKGGSHLCAENYCQRYRPAARHAQAIDSATSHIGFRCIVRQERLGD
;
A
#
# COMPACT_ATOMS: atom_id res chain seq x y z
N ASP A 1 3.88 -11.22 19.53
CA ASP A 1 4.37 -9.89 19.14
C ASP A 1 5.46 -10.06 18.09
N TYR A 2 5.48 -9.22 17.04
CA TYR A 2 6.43 -9.31 15.92
C TYR A 2 7.62 -8.34 16.06
N GLY A 3 7.69 -7.56 17.15
CA GLY A 3 8.77 -6.60 17.38
C GLY A 3 8.75 -5.39 16.44
N LEU A 4 7.56 -5.05 15.92
CA LEU A 4 7.38 -3.93 14.99
C LEU A 4 6.84 -2.72 15.75
N PHE A 5 7.54 -1.59 15.62
CA PHE A 5 7.16 -0.31 16.23
C PHE A 5 6.58 0.63 15.18
N ASP A 6 5.69 1.52 15.61
CA ASP A 6 5.07 2.57 14.80
C ASP A 6 4.49 2.07 13.46
N MET A 7 3.89 0.87 13.47
CA MET A 7 3.17 0.35 12.29
C MET A 7 1.92 1.16 11.95
N ILE A 8 1.45 1.97 12.90
CA ILE A 8 0.34 2.91 12.76
C ILE A 8 0.78 4.29 13.29
N ALA A 9 0.26 5.35 12.66
CA ALA A 9 0.63 6.74 12.93
C ALA A 9 2.12 7.06 12.65
N ASN A 10 2.67 8.08 13.33
CA ASN A 10 3.99 8.68 13.08
C ASN A 10 4.16 9.21 11.64
N VAL A 11 4.49 8.35 10.68
CA VAL A 11 4.54 8.69 9.26
C VAL A 11 3.82 7.62 8.44
N TRP A 12 3.20 8.04 7.33
CA TRP A 12 2.72 7.10 6.34
C TRP A 12 3.90 6.32 5.77
N GLU A 13 3.71 5.05 5.45
CA GLU A 13 4.76 4.22 4.90
C GLU A 13 4.46 3.78 3.47
N TRP A 14 5.40 4.04 2.57
CA TRP A 14 5.38 3.51 1.21
C TRP A 14 5.42 1.98 1.17
N THR A 15 4.61 1.40 0.28
CA THR A 15 4.76 -0.02 -0.11
C THR A 15 5.17 -0.17 -1.57
N GLY A 16 5.62 -1.38 -1.92
CA GLY A 16 5.99 -1.72 -3.30
C GLY A 16 4.81 -1.84 -4.25
N ASP A 17 3.57 -1.81 -3.77
CA ASP A 17 2.36 -2.07 -4.54
C ASP A 17 1.85 -0.82 -5.26
N TRP A 18 1.45 -0.97 -6.52
CA TRP A 18 0.68 0.07 -7.19
C TRP A 18 -0.76 0.08 -6.66
N PHE A 19 -1.28 1.26 -6.35
CA PHE A 19 -2.64 1.42 -5.86
C PHE A 19 -3.64 1.13 -6.99
N ALA A 20 -4.66 0.34 -6.70
CA ALA A 20 -5.86 0.22 -7.53
C ALA A 20 -7.07 -0.03 -6.62
N LEU A 21 -8.26 0.42 -7.02
CA LEU A 21 -9.47 0.07 -6.29
C LEU A 21 -9.64 -1.46 -6.26
N PRO A 22 -10.25 -2.02 -5.20
CA PRO A 22 -10.49 -3.46 -5.12
C PRO A 22 -11.20 -3.94 -6.39
N GLN A 23 -10.56 -4.85 -7.11
CA GLN A 23 -11.18 -5.62 -8.18
C GLN A 23 -11.40 -7.03 -7.65
N ALA A 24 -12.47 -7.70 -8.10
CA ALA A 24 -12.68 -9.10 -7.79
C ALA A 24 -11.46 -9.89 -8.29
N ALA A 25 -10.64 -10.39 -7.37
CA ALA A 25 -9.46 -11.15 -7.73
C ALA A 25 -9.91 -12.55 -8.17
N HIS A 26 -9.76 -12.86 -9.45
CA HIS A 26 -10.02 -14.20 -9.96
C HIS A 26 -8.93 -15.15 -9.47
N LYS A 27 -9.30 -16.13 -8.66
CA LYS A 27 -8.38 -17.19 -8.23
C LYS A 27 -8.06 -18.09 -9.42
N LYS A 28 -6.77 -18.32 -9.70
CA LYS A 28 -6.32 -19.32 -10.68
C LYS A 28 -6.37 -20.75 -10.12
N LYS A 29 -6.36 -20.92 -8.80
CA LYS A 29 -6.38 -22.22 -8.11
C LYS A 29 -7.36 -22.20 -6.93
N PRO A 30 -8.01 -23.33 -6.61
CA PRO A 30 -8.81 -23.43 -5.39
C PRO A 30 -7.90 -23.29 -4.17
N SER A 31 -8.21 -22.33 -3.31
CA SER A 31 -7.55 -22.05 -2.03
C SER A 31 -8.62 -21.63 -1.02
N ALA A 32 -8.28 -21.62 0.27
CA ALA A 32 -9.13 -21.05 1.33
C ALA A 32 -9.75 -19.71 0.89
N CYS A 33 -11.03 -19.48 1.22
CA CYS A 33 -11.82 -18.36 0.71
C CYS A 33 -11.05 -17.03 0.85
N CYS A 34 -10.98 -16.24 -0.24
CA CYS A 34 -10.33 -14.93 -0.31
C CYS A 34 -8.79 -14.84 -0.17
N THR A 35 -8.05 -15.96 -0.05
CA THR A 35 -6.57 -15.90 0.01
C THR A 35 -5.92 -15.94 -1.37
N LEU A 36 -5.12 -14.93 -1.66
CA LEU A 36 -4.18 -14.89 -2.80
C LEU A 36 -2.79 -15.29 -2.31
N ASP A 37 -2.09 -16.11 -3.09
CA ASP A 37 -0.69 -16.44 -2.80
C ASP A 37 0.24 -15.28 -3.22
N ASN A 38 0.97 -14.73 -2.26
CA ASN A 38 1.93 -13.60 -2.41
C ASN A 38 1.48 -12.52 -3.41
N PRO A 39 0.34 -11.83 -3.20
CA PRO A 39 -0.15 -10.83 -4.13
C PRO A 39 0.88 -9.70 -4.31
N ARG A 40 1.06 -9.26 -5.56
CA ARG A 40 2.06 -8.25 -5.95
C ARG A 40 1.46 -6.88 -6.30
N GLY A 41 0.24 -6.64 -5.87
CA GLY A 41 -0.52 -5.42 -6.17
C GLY A 41 -0.93 -5.31 -7.65
N ALA A 42 -1.38 -4.11 -8.03
CA ALA A 42 -1.81 -3.83 -9.40
C ALA A 42 -0.63 -3.49 -10.34
N ARG A 43 -0.92 -3.30 -11.63
CA ARG A 43 0.04 -2.75 -12.60
C ARG A 43 0.08 -1.21 -12.50
N LYS A 44 1.22 -0.59 -12.82
CA LYS A 44 1.39 0.88 -12.81
C LYS A 44 0.27 1.62 -13.54
N GLY A 45 -0.10 1.16 -14.75
CA GLY A 45 -1.15 1.81 -15.54
C GLY A 45 -2.53 1.83 -14.88
N ALA A 46 -2.84 0.83 -14.04
CA ALA A 46 -4.09 0.79 -13.28
C ALA A 46 -4.11 1.74 -12.08
N SER A 47 -2.96 2.36 -11.76
CA SER A 47 -2.83 3.29 -10.63
C SER A 47 -3.02 4.75 -11.00
N PHE A 48 -3.09 5.10 -12.28
CA PHE A 48 -3.28 6.49 -12.70
C PHE A 48 -4.59 7.07 -12.14
N ASP A 49 -4.58 8.36 -11.83
CA ASP A 49 -5.78 9.04 -11.37
C ASP A 49 -6.70 9.34 -12.56
N PRO A 50 -7.93 8.80 -12.61
CA PRO A 50 -8.87 9.10 -13.70
C PRO A 50 -9.23 10.58 -13.80
N ALA A 51 -9.10 11.34 -12.70
CA ALA A 51 -9.37 12.77 -12.68
C ALA A 51 -8.23 13.60 -13.30
N MET A 52 -6.99 13.09 -13.30
CA MET A 52 -5.82 13.77 -13.88
C MET A 52 -5.62 13.39 -15.36
N ARG A 53 -6.56 13.80 -16.20
CA ARG A 53 -6.51 13.51 -17.65
C ARG A 53 -5.24 14.10 -18.27
N GLY A 54 -4.51 13.26 -19.02
CA GLY A 54 -3.27 13.65 -19.72
C GLY A 54 -1.99 13.45 -18.90
N LEU A 55 -2.08 13.27 -17.57
CA LEU A 55 -0.93 13.13 -16.70
C LEU A 55 -0.80 11.70 -16.17
N LYS A 56 0.20 10.95 -16.66
CA LYS A 56 0.39 9.52 -16.37
C LYS A 56 1.36 9.28 -15.20
N ILE A 57 1.07 9.87 -14.05
CA ILE A 57 1.84 9.65 -12.82
C ILE A 57 1.24 8.48 -12.04
N GLY A 58 2.07 7.46 -11.77
CA GLY A 58 1.64 6.29 -11.02
C GLY A 58 1.46 6.60 -9.54
N ARG A 59 0.52 5.90 -8.88
CA ARG A 59 0.28 6.02 -7.43
C ARG A 59 0.62 4.72 -6.71
N LYS A 60 1.50 4.78 -5.72
CA LYS A 60 1.79 3.62 -4.85
C LYS A 60 0.87 3.63 -3.63
N VAL A 61 0.75 2.48 -2.99
CA VAL A 61 -0.03 2.33 -1.75
C VAL A 61 0.77 2.90 -0.58
N LEU A 62 0.10 3.71 0.24
CA LEU A 62 0.56 4.09 1.58
C LEU A 62 -0.22 3.33 2.65
N LYS A 63 0.46 2.99 3.76
CA LYS A 63 -0.10 2.31 4.94
C LYS A 63 0.30 3.04 6.23
N GLY A 64 -0.41 2.76 7.32
CA GLY A 64 -0.04 3.20 8.67
C GLY A 64 -0.71 4.49 9.14
N GLY A 65 -1.02 5.46 8.27
CA GLY A 65 -1.41 6.79 8.75
C GLY A 65 -0.20 7.61 9.18
N SER A 66 -0.40 8.80 9.76
CA SER A 66 0.71 9.64 10.24
C SER A 66 0.33 10.36 11.53
N HIS A 67 1.26 11.12 12.12
CA HIS A 67 1.02 11.99 13.27
C HIS A 67 -0.07 13.04 13.04
N LEU A 68 -0.44 13.30 11.78
CA LEU A 68 -1.54 14.20 11.48
C LEU A 68 -2.91 13.53 11.66
N CYS A 69 -3.01 12.20 11.60
CA CYS A 69 -4.29 11.48 11.63
C CYS A 69 -5.03 11.67 12.97
N ALA A 70 -6.34 11.90 12.89
CA ALA A 70 -7.21 12.10 14.04
C ALA A 70 -8.62 11.57 13.75
N GLU A 71 -9.35 11.26 14.81
CA GLU A 71 -10.67 10.60 14.75
C GLU A 71 -11.70 11.40 13.94
N ASN A 72 -11.63 12.73 14.02
CA ASN A 72 -12.59 13.65 13.42
C ASN A 72 -12.37 13.94 11.92
N TYR A 73 -11.25 13.50 11.32
CA TYR A 73 -11.01 13.75 9.89
C TYR A 73 -10.36 12.56 9.15
N CYS A 74 -9.41 11.85 9.77
CA CYS A 74 -8.63 10.80 9.11
C CYS A 74 -8.31 9.66 10.06
N GLN A 75 -9.21 8.67 10.09
CA GLN A 75 -9.05 7.42 10.83
C GLN A 75 -8.23 6.38 10.05
N ARG A 76 -7.15 6.81 9.38
CA ARG A 76 -6.33 5.94 8.54
C ARG A 76 -5.13 5.32 9.27
N TYR A 77 -5.01 5.55 10.58
CA TYR A 77 -4.16 4.75 11.48
C TYR A 77 -4.68 3.32 11.67
N ARG A 78 -5.88 2.98 11.18
CA ARG A 78 -6.41 1.60 11.22
C ARG A 78 -5.59 0.68 10.31
N PRO A 79 -5.18 -0.53 10.75
CA PRO A 79 -4.36 -1.44 9.94
C PRO A 79 -4.91 -1.76 8.54
N ALA A 80 -6.24 -1.80 8.37
CA ALA A 80 -6.87 -2.05 7.07
C ALA A 80 -6.81 -0.84 6.11
N ALA A 81 -6.63 0.38 6.62
CA ALA A 81 -6.65 1.60 5.82
C ALA A 81 -5.48 1.67 4.83
N ARG A 82 -5.73 2.27 3.68
CA ARG A 82 -4.76 2.44 2.60
C ARG A 82 -5.02 3.76 1.87
N HIS A 83 -3.97 4.38 1.36
CA HIS A 83 -4.08 5.61 0.58
C HIS A 83 -3.29 5.50 -0.73
N ALA A 84 -3.70 6.28 -1.73
CA ALA A 84 -3.02 6.34 -3.02
C ALA A 84 -2.18 7.61 -3.05
N GLN A 85 -0.86 7.48 -3.24
CA GLN A 85 0.03 8.65 -3.33
C GLN A 85 0.85 8.60 -4.61
N ALA A 86 0.88 9.72 -5.33
CA ALA A 86 1.70 9.90 -6.52
C ALA A 86 3.20 9.82 -6.17
N ILE A 87 3.96 9.08 -6.98
CA ILE A 87 5.36 8.73 -6.69
C ILE A 87 6.35 9.90 -6.71
N ASP A 88 5.95 11.04 -7.27
CA ASP A 88 6.73 12.27 -7.39
C ASP A 88 6.37 13.31 -6.32
N SER A 89 5.45 12.97 -5.41
CA SER A 89 5.08 13.83 -4.29
C SER A 89 5.98 13.59 -3.10
N ALA A 90 6.45 14.67 -2.48
CA ALA A 90 7.13 14.66 -1.19
C ALA A 90 6.30 15.42 -0.15
N THR A 91 6.19 14.87 1.06
CA THR A 91 5.55 15.53 2.20
C THR A 91 6.35 15.25 3.48
N SER A 92 6.12 16.05 4.53
CA SER A 92 6.77 15.89 5.83
C SER A 92 6.27 14.68 6.65
N HIS A 93 5.25 13.97 6.18
CA HIS A 93 4.56 12.93 6.95
C HIS A 93 4.49 11.59 6.21
N ILE A 94 5.31 11.39 5.18
CA ILE A 94 5.45 10.13 4.46
C ILE A 94 6.92 9.69 4.53
N GLY A 95 7.15 8.49 5.06
CA GLY A 95 8.42 7.78 5.09
C GLY A 95 8.28 6.37 4.54
N PHE A 96 9.16 5.47 4.96
CA PHE A 96 9.13 4.06 4.57
C PHE A 96 9.92 3.20 5.56
N ARG A 97 9.64 1.89 5.54
CA ARG A 97 10.51 0.87 6.14
C ARG A 97 10.90 -0.15 5.08
N CYS A 98 12.08 -0.74 5.24
CA CYS A 98 12.59 -1.75 4.33
C CYS A 98 12.19 -3.16 4.76
N ILE A 99 12.17 -4.07 3.80
CA ILE A 99 12.10 -5.51 4.05
C ILE A 99 13.28 -6.18 3.36
N VAL A 100 13.73 -7.30 3.92
CA VAL A 100 14.65 -8.22 3.26
C VAL A 100 13.91 -9.53 3.04
N ARG A 101 14.02 -10.09 1.84
CA ARG A 101 13.54 -11.44 1.54
C ARG A 101 14.76 -12.34 1.62
N GLN A 102 14.72 -13.33 2.51
CA GLN A 102 15.72 -14.37 2.49
C GLN A 102 15.57 -15.15 1.17
N GLU A 103 16.68 -15.36 0.47
CA GLU A 103 16.70 -16.29 -0.65
C GLU A 103 16.28 -17.66 -0.13
N ARG A 104 15.36 -18.32 -0.83
CA ARG A 104 15.10 -19.73 -0.58
C ARG A 104 16.33 -20.48 -1.09
N LEU A 105 17.09 -21.13 -0.20
CA LEU A 105 18.06 -22.13 -0.63
C LEU A 105 17.29 -23.20 -1.43
N GLY A 106 17.49 -23.24 -2.76
CA GLY A 106 17.05 -24.36 -3.60
C GLY A 106 16.05 -24.08 -4.74
N ASP A 107 15.97 -22.85 -5.26
CA ASP A 107 15.43 -22.63 -6.63
C ASP A 107 16.56 -22.67 -7.67
#